data_AF-A0A914EHL7-F1
#
_entry.id   AF-A0A914EHL7-F1
#
_cell.length_a   1.000
_cell.length_b   1.000
_cell.length_c   1.000
_cell.angle_alpha   90.00
_cell.angle_beta   90.00
_cell.angle_gamma   90.00
#
_symmetry.space_group_name_H-M   'P 1'
#
loop_
_entity.id
_entity.type
_entity.pdbx_description
1 polymer ?
#
loop_
_entity_poly.entity_id
_entity_poly.type
_entity_poly.pdbx_seq_one_letter_code
_entity_poly.pdbx_strand_id
1 'polypeptide(L)'
;MSFSVREQSVKAKLKDSRKFKWFKKFKSGDTNLEDEEGRGRPFDFNDAALLETMEEDESLMTIMLAKQVDADHSVIVRRLKKLDKVWKLSGWVPHELSENNKAERVHILRNCLNESNSVKRW
;
A
#
# COMPACT_ATOMS: atom_id res chain seq x y z
N MET A 1 20.02 -23.76 51.09
CA MET A 1 19.68 -24.85 50.15
C MET A 1 20.04 -24.40 48.75
N SER A 2 21.13 -24.91 48.19
CA SER A 2 21.57 -24.56 46.84
C SER A 2 20.89 -25.49 45.84
N PHE A 3 20.06 -24.93 44.95
CA PHE A 3 19.39 -25.71 43.91
C PHE A 3 20.42 -26.33 42.96
N SER A 4 20.22 -27.60 42.62
CA SER A 4 21.11 -28.33 41.71
C SER A 4 21.11 -27.68 40.32
N VAL A 5 22.24 -27.71 39.60
CA VAL A 5 22.40 -27.16 38.24
C VAL A 5 21.28 -27.65 37.29
N ARG A 6 20.83 -28.89 37.49
CA ARG A 6 19.74 -29.51 36.74
C ARG A 6 18.38 -28.86 37.03
N GLU A 7 18.10 -28.51 38.30
CA GLU A 7 16.89 -27.81 38.71
C GLU A 7 16.88 -26.36 38.23
N GLN A 8 18.05 -25.70 38.22
CA GLN A 8 18.19 -24.35 37.67
C GLN A 8 17.95 -24.34 36.15
N SER A 9 18.48 -25.33 35.43
CA SER A 9 18.26 -25.50 33.98
C SER A 9 16.80 -25.80 33.63
N VAL A 10 16.11 -26.63 34.43
CA VAL A 10 14.67 -26.93 34.24
C VAL A 10 13.82 -25.69 34.51
N LYS A 11 14.10 -24.93 35.58
CA LYS A 11 13.41 -23.67 35.88
C LYS A 11 13.63 -22.61 34.79
N ALA A 12 14.83 -22.54 34.20
CA ALA A 12 15.11 -21.64 33.08
C ALA A 12 14.30 -22.02 31.83
N LYS A 13 14.25 -23.31 31.47
CA LYS A 13 13.43 -23.80 30.34
C LYS A 13 11.94 -23.55 30.52
N LEU A 14 11.43 -23.63 31.76
CA LEU A 14 10.04 -23.33 32.08
C LEU A 14 9.70 -21.84 31.94
N LYS A 15 10.62 -20.94 32.32
CA LYS A 15 10.44 -19.48 32.18
C LYS A 15 10.37 -19.02 30.72
N ASP A 16 11.07 -19.70 29.81
CA ASP A 16 11.03 -19.39 28.38
C ASP A 16 9.88 -20.06 27.61
N SER A 17 9.08 -20.89 28.27
CA SER A 17 7.93 -21.55 27.66
C SER A 17 6.83 -20.56 27.27
N ARG A 18 6.20 -20.79 26.12
CA ARG A 18 5.02 -20.02 25.66
C ARG A 18 3.93 -19.94 26.72
N LYS A 19 3.68 -21.05 27.43
CA LYS A 19 2.69 -21.12 28.52
C LYS A 19 2.99 -20.13 29.65
N PHE A 20 4.27 -19.95 29.99
CA PHE A 20 4.68 -19.04 31.07
C PHE A 20 4.59 -17.57 30.64
N LYS A 21 4.88 -17.26 29.38
CA LYS A 21 4.70 -15.92 28.81
C LYS A 21 3.24 -15.48 28.82
N TRP A 22 2.33 -16.35 28.35
CA TRP A 22 0.88 -16.10 28.43
C TRP A 22 0.39 -15.97 29.87
N PHE A 23 0.82 -16.86 30.76
CA PHE A 23 0.48 -16.77 32.19
C PHE A 23 0.94 -15.44 32.80
N LYS A 24 2.15 -14.95 32.46
CA LYS A 24 2.65 -13.66 32.92
C LYS A 24 1.83 -12.49 32.35
N LYS A 25 1.48 -12.51 31.07
CA LYS A 25 0.67 -11.48 30.38
C LYS A 25 -0.70 -11.33 31.05
N PHE A 26 -1.39 -12.45 31.26
CA PHE A 26 -2.68 -12.45 31.96
C PHE A 26 -2.55 -12.02 33.43
N LYS A 27 -1.47 -12.40 34.11
CA LYS A 27 -1.24 -11.98 35.50
C LYS A 27 -0.98 -10.46 35.61
N SER A 28 -0.43 -9.82 34.59
CA SER A 28 -0.27 -8.35 34.55
C SER A 28 -1.58 -7.60 34.22
N GLY A 29 -2.70 -8.31 34.04
CA GLY A 29 -4.00 -7.71 33.70
C GLY A 29 -4.17 -7.42 32.21
N ASP A 30 -3.19 -7.78 31.38
CA ASP A 30 -3.31 -7.71 29.93
C ASP A 30 -4.02 -8.97 29.42
N THR A 31 -5.30 -8.81 29.09
CA THR A 31 -6.15 -9.86 28.52
C THR A 31 -6.19 -9.81 26.99
N ASN A 32 -5.34 -9.00 26.35
CA ASN A 32 -5.29 -8.91 24.90
C ASN A 32 -4.79 -10.23 24.29
N LEU A 33 -5.63 -10.82 23.44
CA LEU A 33 -5.34 -12.06 22.73
C LEU A 33 -4.69 -11.81 21.37
N GLU A 34 -4.67 -10.57 20.89
CA GLU A 34 -3.98 -10.21 19.66
C GLU A 34 -2.47 -10.48 19.80
N ASP A 35 -1.88 -10.96 18.70
CA ASP A 35 -0.44 -11.08 18.60
C ASP A 35 0.19 -9.68 18.72
N GLU A 36 1.20 -9.55 19.57
CA GLU A 36 2.02 -8.35 19.58
C GLU A 36 2.71 -8.17 18.24
N GLU A 37 3.04 -6.93 17.87
CA GLU A 37 3.76 -6.63 16.63
C GLU A 37 4.94 -7.60 16.47
N GLY A 38 4.77 -8.52 15.52
CA GLY A 38 5.68 -9.63 15.36
C GLY A 38 7.07 -9.14 14.96
N ARG A 39 8.08 -9.98 15.20
CA ARG A 39 9.43 -9.82 14.61
C ARG A 39 9.41 -10.19 13.12
N GLY A 40 8.53 -9.55 12.36
CA GLY A 40 8.58 -9.61 10.90
C GLY A 40 9.93 -9.08 10.43
N ARG A 41 10.41 -9.58 9.29
CA ARG A 41 11.61 -9.02 8.66
C ARG A 41 11.31 -7.55 8.32
N PRO A 42 12.06 -6.58 8.86
CA PRO A 42 11.95 -5.21 8.38
C PRO A 42 12.32 -5.25 6.90
N PHE A 43 11.35 -4.94 6.06
CA PHE A 43 11.55 -4.85 4.63
C PHE A 43 11.54 -3.38 4.30
N ASP A 44 12.75 -2.80 4.21
CA ASP A 44 12.95 -1.42 3.81
C ASP A 44 12.83 -1.36 2.30
N PHE A 45 11.72 -0.80 1.81
CA PHE A 45 11.50 -0.56 0.40
C PHE A 45 10.97 0.85 0.27
N ASN A 46 11.57 1.59 -0.65
CA ASN A 46 11.24 2.99 -0.85
C ASN A 46 9.93 3.11 -1.64
N ASP A 47 8.82 3.24 -0.92
CA ASP A 47 7.50 3.44 -1.52
C ASP A 47 7.42 4.78 -2.30
N ALA A 48 8.27 5.78 -1.99
CA ALA A 48 8.30 7.06 -2.69
C ALA A 48 8.88 6.94 -4.12
N ALA A 49 9.98 6.20 -4.28
CA ALA A 49 10.55 5.93 -5.60
C ALA A 49 9.58 5.16 -6.50
N LEU A 50 8.80 4.23 -5.90
CA LEU A 50 7.75 3.52 -6.62
C LEU A 50 6.66 4.47 -7.11
N LEU A 51 6.20 5.40 -6.27
CA LEU A 51 5.17 6.37 -6.66
C LEU A 51 5.66 7.34 -7.74
N GLU A 52 6.89 7.83 -7.64
CA GLU A 52 7.49 8.71 -8.65
C GLU A 52 7.51 8.04 -10.03
N THR A 53 7.95 6.77 -10.12
CA THR A 53 7.92 6.02 -11.39
C THR A 53 6.51 5.80 -11.94
N MET A 54 5.48 5.74 -11.09
CA MET A 54 4.08 5.62 -11.53
C MET A 54 3.50 6.96 -12.00
N GLU A 55 3.94 8.08 -11.45
CA GLU A 55 3.53 9.43 -11.88
C GLU A 55 4.13 9.80 -13.24
N GLU A 56 5.35 9.33 -13.53
CA GLU A 56 5.98 9.53 -14.84
C GLU A 56 5.24 8.77 -15.95
N ASP A 57 4.84 7.51 -15.70
CA ASP A 57 4.09 6.71 -16.64
C ASP A 57 3.12 5.73 -15.93
N GLU A 58 1.86 6.16 -15.85
CA GLU A 58 0.77 5.39 -15.25
C GLU A 58 0.46 4.09 -16.02
N SER A 59 0.93 3.96 -17.27
CA SER A 59 0.64 2.82 -18.15
C SER A 59 1.62 1.65 -17.98
N LEU A 60 2.68 1.82 -17.19
CA LEU A 60 3.72 0.82 -17.01
C LEU A 60 3.18 -0.47 -16.39
N MET A 61 3.61 -1.58 -16.97
CA MET A 61 3.40 -2.90 -16.40
C MET A 61 4.25 -3.07 -15.13
N THR A 62 3.72 -3.81 -14.17
CA THR A 62 4.37 -4.12 -12.88
C THR A 62 5.77 -4.74 -13.04
N ILE A 63 6.02 -5.47 -14.13
CA ILE A 63 7.33 -6.06 -14.45
C ILE A 63 8.34 -4.99 -14.88
N MET A 64 7.91 -3.97 -15.63
CA MET A 64 8.78 -2.87 -16.05
C MET A 64 9.10 -1.96 -14.87
N LEU A 65 8.09 -1.69 -14.03
CA LEU A 65 8.23 -0.97 -12.77
C LEU A 65 9.27 -1.65 -11.85
N ALA A 66 9.23 -2.97 -11.76
CA ALA A 66 10.21 -3.76 -11.00
C ALA A 66 11.64 -3.59 -11.51
N LYS A 67 11.84 -3.51 -12.83
CA LYS A 67 13.16 -3.27 -13.43
C LYS A 67 13.67 -1.85 -13.18
N GLN A 68 12.78 -0.85 -13.20
CA GLN A 68 13.16 0.54 -12.95
C GLN A 68 13.54 0.78 -11.49
N VAL A 69 12.82 0.17 -10.55
CA VAL A 69 13.05 0.31 -9.10
C VAL A 69 14.05 -0.73 -8.57
N ASP A 70 14.69 -1.50 -9.45
CA ASP A 70 15.64 -2.59 -9.14
C ASP A 70 15.14 -3.52 -8.03
N ALA A 71 13.90 -3.98 -8.16
CA ALA A 71 13.23 -4.80 -7.17
C ALA A 71 12.62 -6.04 -7.80
N ASP A 72 12.42 -7.07 -6.98
CA ASP A 72 11.70 -8.26 -7.42
C ASP A 72 10.22 -7.93 -7.75
N HIS A 73 9.69 -8.53 -8.81
CA HIS A 73 8.31 -8.30 -9.22
C HIS A 73 7.29 -8.59 -8.10
N SER A 74 7.54 -9.61 -7.26
CA SER A 74 6.66 -9.93 -6.14
C SER A 74 6.67 -8.87 -5.04
N VAL A 75 7.78 -8.13 -4.90
CA VAL A 75 7.86 -6.99 -3.98
C VAL A 75 6.94 -5.89 -4.46
N ILE A 76 7.05 -5.50 -5.73
CA ILE A 76 6.22 -4.46 -6.32
C ILE A 76 4.73 -4.78 -6.18
N VAL A 77 4.32 -6.01 -6.53
CA VAL A 77 2.91 -6.43 -6.40
C VAL A 77 2.41 -6.31 -4.96
N ARG A 78 3.20 -6.77 -3.97
CA ARG A 78 2.83 -6.64 -2.55
C ARG A 78 2.75 -5.18 -2.10
N ARG A 79 3.67 -4.34 -2.58
CA ARG A 79 3.73 -2.92 -2.23
C ARG A 79 2.58 -2.12 -2.83
N LEU A 80 2.25 -2.34 -4.10
CA LEU A 80 1.07 -1.75 -4.74
C LEU A 80 -0.22 -2.12 -4.01
N LYS A 81 -0.36 -3.39 -3.60
CA LYS A 81 -1.50 -3.82 -2.78
C LYS A 81 -1.56 -3.13 -1.42
N LYS A 82 -0.41 -2.84 -0.80
CA LYS A 82 -0.35 -2.10 0.48
C LYS A 82 -0.68 -0.62 0.31
N LEU A 83 -0.33 -0.03 -0.84
CA LEU A 83 -0.64 1.36 -1.21
C LEU A 83 -2.04 1.53 -1.82
N ASP A 84 -2.84 0.46 -1.86
CA ASP A 84 -4.17 0.40 -2.49
C ASP A 84 -4.18 0.89 -3.95
N LYS A 85 -3.09 0.63 -4.68
CA LYS A 85 -2.95 0.94 -6.10
C LYS A 85 -3.39 -0.26 -6.93
N VAL A 86 -4.35 -0.01 -7.83
CA VAL A 86 -4.91 -1.02 -8.74
C VAL A 86 -4.74 -0.55 -10.16
N TRP A 87 -4.27 -1.45 -11.02
CA TRP A 87 -4.19 -1.19 -12.46
C TRP A 87 -5.59 -1.07 -13.05
N LYS A 88 -5.83 0.00 -13.80
CA LYS A 88 -7.08 0.25 -14.52
C LYS A 88 -6.76 0.49 -15.99
N LEU A 89 -7.57 -0.10 -16.86
CA LEU A 89 -7.50 0.18 -18.28
C LEU A 89 -7.96 1.63 -18.53
N SER A 90 -7.22 2.35 -19.37
CA SER A 90 -7.65 3.67 -19.84
C SER A 90 -9.01 3.60 -20.52
N GLY A 91 -9.82 4.65 -20.40
CA GLY A 91 -11.10 4.75 -21.09
C GLY A 91 -10.91 4.70 -22.62
N TRP A 92 -11.86 4.10 -23.32
CA TRP A 92 -11.85 4.09 -24.78
C TRP A 92 -12.14 5.50 -25.33
N VAL A 93 -11.27 6.00 -26.18
CA VAL A 93 -11.43 7.28 -26.87
C VAL A 93 -11.77 6.99 -28.34
N PRO A 94 -12.94 7.46 -28.86
CA PRO A 94 -13.43 7.02 -30.18
C PRO A 94 -12.54 7.32 -31.38
N HIS A 95 -11.83 8.44 -31.33
CA HIS A 95 -10.88 8.85 -32.35
C HIS A 95 -9.87 9.81 -31.75
N GLU A 96 -8.69 9.85 -32.35
CA GLU A 96 -7.68 10.83 -31.99
C GLU A 96 -8.10 12.23 -32.48
N LEU A 97 -8.04 13.22 -31.59
CA LEU A 97 -8.43 14.60 -31.89
C LEU A 97 -7.20 15.41 -32.28
N SER A 98 -7.28 16.09 -33.41
CA SER A 98 -6.30 17.13 -33.76
C SER A 98 -6.41 18.33 -32.81
N GLU A 99 -5.34 19.13 -32.72
CA GLU A 99 -5.32 20.41 -32.00
C GLU A 99 -6.51 21.30 -32.39
N ASN A 100 -6.80 21.40 -33.68
CA ASN A 100 -7.93 22.21 -34.18
C ASN A 100 -9.28 21.68 -33.69
N ASN A 101 -9.48 20.35 -33.75
CA ASN A 101 -10.72 19.72 -33.29
C ASN A 101 -10.93 19.95 -31.78
N LYS A 102 -9.85 19.93 -30.98
CA LYS A 102 -9.91 20.23 -29.54
C LYS A 102 -10.32 21.69 -29.31
N ALA A 103 -9.70 22.63 -30.03
CA ALA A 103 -9.98 24.06 -29.91
C ALA A 103 -11.44 24.40 -30.27
N GLU A 104 -11.94 23.87 -31.39
CA GLU A 104 -13.33 24.05 -31.81
C GLU A 104 -14.32 23.48 -30.79
N ARG A 105 -14.06 22.28 -30.28
CA ARG A 105 -14.90 21.67 -29.23
C ARG A 105 -14.98 22.54 -27.98
N VAL A 106 -13.84 23.05 -27.50
CA VAL A 106 -13.82 23.95 -26.34
C VAL A 106 -14.58 25.24 -26.61
N HIS A 107 -14.45 25.82 -27.81
CA HIS A 107 -15.19 27.02 -28.20
C HIS A 107 -16.70 26.79 -28.18
N ILE A 108 -17.18 25.73 -28.83
CA ILE A 108 -18.60 25.37 -28.89
C ILE A 108 -19.16 25.13 -27.48
N LEU A 109 -18.46 24.33 -26.67
CA LEU A 109 -18.89 24.02 -25.31
C LEU A 109 -18.95 25.27 -24.43
N ARG A 110 -17.99 26.18 -24.56
CA ARG A 110 -17.97 27.44 -23.81
C ARG A 110 -19.16 28.33 -24.18
N ASN A 111 -19.52 28.41 -25.46
CA ASN A 111 -20.69 29.18 -25.91
C ASN A 111 -21.99 28.56 -25.38
N CYS A 112 -22.19 27.26 -25.54
CA CYS A 112 -23.39 26.57 -25.04
C CYS A 112 -23.57 26.71 -23.52
N LEU A 113 -22.47 26.69 -22.76
CA LEU A 113 -22.51 26.89 -21.31
C LEU A 113 -22.93 28.33 -20.94
N ASN A 114 -22.45 29.33 -21.66
CA ASN A 114 -22.79 30.74 -21.39
C ASN A 114 -24.25 31.03 -21.71
N GLU A 115 -24.78 30.45 -22.78
CA GLU A 115 -26.20 30.55 -23.15
C GLU A 115 -27.08 29.92 -22.07
N SER A 116 -26.76 28.70 -21.63
CA SER A 116 -27.54 28.01 -20.60
C SER A 116 -27.43 28.67 -19.21
N ASN A 117 -26.31 29.32 -18.87
CA ASN A 117 -26.18 30.13 -17.67
C ASN A 117 -26.97 31.43 -17.74
N SER A 118 -27.10 32.04 -18.93
CA SER A 118 -27.92 33.26 -19.11
C SER A 118 -29.41 32.96 -18.96
N VAL A 119 -29.88 31.78 -19.38
CA VAL A 119 -31.27 31.35 -19.23
C VAL A 119 -31.64 31.02 -17.78
N LYS A 120 -30.70 30.52 -16.97
CA LYS A 120 -30.91 30.21 -15.55
C LYS A 120 -30.77 31.40 -14.60
N ARG A 121 -30.41 32.58 -15.11
CA ARG A 121 -30.16 33.78 -14.30
C ARG A 121 -31.39 34.68 -14.14
N TRP A 122 -32.54 34.23 -14.63
CA TRP A 122 -33.85 34.89 -14.53
C TRP A 122 -34.80 34.05 -13.67
#